data_AF-K8NZJ7-F1
#
_entry.id   AF-K8NZJ7-F1
#
_cell.length_a   1.000
_cell.length_b   1.000
_cell.length_c   1.000
_cell.angle_alpha   90.00
_cell.angle_beta   90.00
_cell.angle_gamma   90.00
#
_symmetry.space_group_name_H-M   'P 1'
#
loop_
_entity.id
_entity.type
_entity.pdbx_description
1 polymer ?
#
loop_
_entity_poly.entity_id
_entity_poly.type
_entity_poly.pdbx_seq_one_letter_code
_entity_poly.pdbx_strand_id
1 'polypeptide(L)' 'MSLLTSLGPYASFIVTSYALVAFVVVALIAWIALDFRRQTQTLRKLEASGITRRSAQPPGKPS' A
#
# COMPACT_ATOMS: atom_id res chain seq x y z
N MET A 1 41.83 2.70 6.04
CA MET A 1 41.06 2.55 4.77
C MET A 1 41.19 1.13 4.25
N SER A 2 40.79 0.10 5.02
CA SER A 2 40.89 -1.32 4.56
C SER A 2 40.35 -2.35 5.59
N LEU A 3 39.41 -1.97 6.46
CA LEU A 3 38.68 -2.94 7.29
C LEU A 3 37.43 -3.51 6.60
N LEU A 4 36.93 -2.83 5.55
CA LEU A 4 35.75 -3.23 4.79
C LEU A 4 36.00 -4.41 3.83
N THR A 5 37.27 -4.67 3.48
CA THR A 5 37.64 -5.78 2.57
C THR A 5 37.78 -7.12 3.30
N SER A 6 37.75 -7.13 4.64
CA SER A 6 38.13 -8.29 5.48
C SER A 6 36.96 -9.19 5.92
N LEU A 7 35.71 -8.91 5.56
CA LEU A 7 34.56 -9.82 5.82
C LEU A 7 34.37 -10.91 4.75
N GLY A 8 35.31 -11.01 3.80
CA GLY A 8 35.36 -12.03 2.77
C GLY A 8 34.21 -11.96 1.75
N PRO A 9 34.37 -12.62 0.58
CA PRO A 9 33.40 -12.60 -0.53
C PRO A 9 31.97 -13.11 -0.16
N TYR A 10 31.77 -13.66 1.03
CA TYR A 10 30.52 -14.24 1.50
C TYR A 10 29.56 -13.23 2.16
N ALA A 11 30.07 -12.17 2.80
CA ALA A 11 29.22 -11.16 3.44
C ALA A 11 28.37 -10.39 2.42
N SER A 12 28.95 -10.05 1.26
CA SER A 12 28.21 -9.49 0.13
C SER A 12 27.13 -10.43 -0.39
N PHE A 13 27.37 -11.74 -0.34
CA PHE A 13 26.40 -12.75 -0.80
C PHE A 13 25.16 -12.80 0.12
N ILE A 14 25.38 -12.80 1.44
CA ILE A 14 24.32 -12.77 2.45
C ILE A 14 23.49 -11.48 2.28
N VAL A 15 24.16 -10.32 2.27
CA VAL A 15 23.48 -9.02 2.14
C VAL A 15 22.69 -8.93 0.84
N THR A 16 23.25 -9.37 -0.29
CA THR A 16 22.55 -9.33 -1.59
C THR A 16 21.34 -10.25 -1.59
N SER A 17 21.45 -11.46 -1.02
CA SER A 17 20.32 -12.40 -0.94
C SER A 17 19.17 -11.83 -0.10
N TYR A 18 19.46 -11.26 1.07
CA TYR A 18 18.44 -10.59 1.89
C TYR A 18 17.90 -9.32 1.25
N ALA A 19 18.74 -8.53 0.57
CA ALA A 19 18.30 -7.34 -0.15
C ALA A 19 17.36 -7.68 -1.30
N LEU A 20 17.63 -8.77 -2.03
CA LEU A 20 16.76 -9.25 -3.10
C LEU A 20 15.40 -9.69 -2.55
N VAL A 21 15.38 -10.44 -1.44
CA VAL A 21 14.13 -10.83 -0.77
C VAL A 21 13.37 -9.60 -0.29
N ALA A 22 14.04 -8.67 0.39
CA ALA A 22 13.45 -7.42 0.86
C ALA A 22 12.88 -6.60 -0.31
N PHE A 23 13.59 -6.55 -1.44
CA PHE A 23 13.13 -5.87 -2.64
C PHE A 23 11.84 -6.49 -3.19
N VAL A 24 11.77 -7.82 -3.29
CA VAL A 24 10.55 -8.52 -3.74
C VAL A 24 9.37 -8.26 -2.79
N VAL A 25 9.60 -8.33 -1.48
CA VAL A 25 8.56 -8.05 -0.46
C VAL A 25 8.06 -6.60 -0.58
N VAL A 26 8.96 -5.62 -0.70
CA VAL A 26 8.60 -4.21 -0.88
C VAL A 26 7.84 -4.00 -2.19
N ALA A 27 8.26 -4.65 -3.29
CA ALA A 27 7.57 -4.58 -4.56
C ALA A 27 6.14 -5.13 -4.48
N LEU A 28 5.93 -6.25 -3.78
CA LEU A 28 4.60 -6.80 -3.54
C LEU A 28 3.74 -5.86 -2.70
N ILE A 29 4.28 -5.30 -1.61
CA ILE A 29 3.56 -4.33 -0.77
C ILE A 29 3.17 -3.10 -1.60
N ALA A 30 4.10 -2.56 -2.41
CA ALA A 30 3.83 -1.42 -3.27
C ALA A 30 2.76 -1.74 -4.32
N TRP A 31 2.82 -2.93 -4.93
CA TRP A 31 1.84 -3.39 -5.91
C TRP A 31 0.45 -3.48 -5.30
N ILE A 32 0.34 -4.12 -4.13
CA ILE A 32 -0.90 -4.23 -3.37
C ILE A 32 -1.41 -2.82 -3.04
N ALA A 33 -0.59 -1.95 -2.47
CA ALA A 33 -1.00 -0.59 -2.13
C ALA A 33 -1.50 0.20 -3.36
N LEU A 34 -0.82 0.07 -4.51
CA LEU A 34 -1.26 0.70 -5.76
C LEU A 34 -2.58 0.12 -6.26
N ASP A 35 -2.76 -1.19 -6.20
CA ASP A 35 -3.99 -1.86 -6.59
C ASP A 35 -5.17 -1.46 -5.69
N PHE A 36 -4.95 -1.45 -4.38
CA PHE A 36 -5.92 -0.97 -3.40
C PHE A 36 -6.29 0.50 -3.64
N ARG A 37 -5.33 1.36 -3.98
CA ARG A 37 -5.60 2.76 -4.34
C ARG A 37 -6.42 2.87 -5.63
N ARG A 38 -6.17 2.03 -6.62
CA ARG A 38 -6.97 1.98 -7.86
C ARG A 38 -8.42 1.56 -7.55
N GLN A 39 -8.63 0.59 -6.67
CA GLN A 39 -9.98 0.16 -6.27
C GLN A 39 -10.71 1.19 -5.40
N THR A 40 -10.03 1.82 -4.43
CA THR A 40 -10.68 2.75 -3.48
C THR A 40 -11.01 4.13 -4.05
N GLN A 41 -10.39 4.54 -5.16
CA GLN A 41 -10.80 5.75 -5.90
C GLN A 41 -12.26 5.66 -6.40
N THR A 42 -12.70 4.45 -6.78
CA THR A 42 -14.04 4.22 -7.30
C THR A 42 -15.08 4.25 -6.18
N LEU A 43 -14.77 3.70 -5.00
CA LEU A 43 -15.68 3.70 -3.85
C LEU A 43 -15.82 5.09 -3.22
N ARG A 44 -14.75 5.89 -3.15
CA ARG A 44 -14.84 7.28 -2.63
C ARG A 44 -15.70 8.19 -3.50
N LYS A 45 -15.68 8.00 -4.83
CA LYS A 45 -16.60 8.70 -5.74
C LYS A 45 -18.06 8.31 -5.51
N LEU A 46 -18.32 7.06 -5.17
CA LEU A 46 -19.67 6.53 -4.91
C LEU A 46 -20.18 6.91 -3.52
N GLU A 47 -19.34 6.93 -2.48
CA GLU A 47 -19.71 7.44 -1.14
C GLU A 47 -20.03 8.94 -1.19
N ALA A 48 -19.20 9.75 -1.85
CA ALA A 48 -19.46 11.18 -2.02
C ALA A 48 -20.74 11.47 -2.83
N SER A 49 -21.11 10.58 -3.77
CA SER A 49 -22.33 10.72 -4.59
C SER A 49 -23.57 10.12 -3.94
N GLY A 50 -23.42 9.08 -3.11
CA GLY A 50 -24.51 8.33 -2.50
C GLY A 50 -24.94 8.83 -1.12
N ILE A 51 -24.03 9.43 -0.35
CA ILE A 51 -24.32 9.93 1.01
C ILE A 51 -25.15 11.21 0.95
N THR A 52 -24.89 12.12 0.00
CA THR A 52 -25.57 13.43 -0.05
C THR A 52 -27.08 13.33 -0.36
N ARG A 53 -27.52 12.31 -1.10
CA ARG A 53 -28.94 12.18 -1.48
C ARG A 53 -29.80 11.49 -0.43
N ARG A 54 -29.26 10.52 0.32
CA ARG A 54 -30.04 9.76 1.32
C ARG A 54 -30.09 10.45 2.69
N SER A 55 -29.06 11.21 3.05
CA SER A 55 -29.02 11.92 4.34
C SER A 55 -29.81 13.23 4.36
N ALA A 56 -30.26 13.72 3.19
CA ALA A 56 -31.09 14.92 3.05
C ALA A 56 -32.61 14.67 3.02
N GLN A 57 -33.08 13.42 3.18
CA GLN A 57 -34.50 13.15 3.37
C GLN A 57 -34.75 12.92 4.86
N PRO A 58 -35.14 13.96 5.63
CA PRO A 58 -35.92 13.73 6.83
C PRO A 58 -37.34 13.40 6.34
N PRO A 59 -37.83 12.15 6.44
CA PRO A 59 -39.26 11.96 6.41
C PRO A 59 -39.76 12.50 7.74
N GLY A 60 -40.31 13.72 7.68
CA GLY A 60 -41.15 14.23 8.76
C GLY A 60 -42.17 13.15 9.14
N LYS A 61 -42.08 12.69 10.39
CA LYS A 61 -43.26 12.26 11.15
C LYS A 61 -44.21 13.48 11.27
N PRO A 62 -45.45 13.32 11.75
CA PRO A 62 -46.50 12.35 11.43
C PRO A 62 -47.86 13.10 11.21
N SER A 63 -48.87 12.47 10.60
CA SER A 63 -50.29 12.85 10.82
C SER A 63 -51.20 11.68 10.49
#